data_AF-A0A958M7G4-F1
#
_entry.id   AF-A0A958M7G4-F1
#
_cell.length_a   1.000
_cell.length_b   1.000
_cell.length_c   1.000
_cell.angle_alpha   90.00
_cell.angle_beta   90.00
_cell.angle_gamma   90.00
#
_symmetry.space_group_name_H-M   'P 1'
#
loop_
_entity.id
_entity.type
_entity.pdbx_description
1 polymer ?
#
loop_
_entity_poly.entity_id
_entity_poly.type
_entity_poly.pdbx_seq_one_letter_code
_entity_poly.pdbx_strand_id
1 'polypeptide(L)'
;HIALKRYAQAEHHLKSAVEKDPGNLWYLDALYNLYKIQNNELEAIRLGEQLAQKHYRYKENLVQLYARYQNYKEAIRLLDELDQTLGASTQRKQQRIRYTMLMNVKDNAEKPVAEEDKEKQHNPLDAIQARIDGYQNASDYNGMLVYINEVLETYPSQSKFYYVKGKTLNRLEKHTEAAAALETALDFLVDDPALEDTIYRELVAAYKALGKTEKVREYSKKIKSNP
;
A
#
# COMPACT_ATOMS: atom_id res chain seq x y z
N HIS A 1 0.48 -36.76 1.98
CA HIS A 1 0.95 -37.73 0.94
C HIS A 1 -0.10 -38.10 -0.12
N ILE A 2 -1.37 -38.35 0.21
CA ILE A 2 -2.40 -38.74 -0.79
C ILE A 2 -2.72 -37.62 -1.81
N ALA A 3 -2.81 -36.37 -1.36
CA ALA A 3 -3.08 -35.23 -2.22
C ALA A 3 -1.99 -35.01 -3.29
N LEU A 4 -0.71 -35.08 -2.90
CA LEU A 4 0.44 -34.94 -3.82
C LEU A 4 0.44 -36.01 -4.93
N LYS A 5 0.10 -37.26 -4.59
CA LYS A 5 -0.02 -38.34 -5.58
C LYS A 5 -1.17 -38.11 -6.57
N ARG A 6 -2.30 -37.58 -6.09
CA ARG A 6 -3.45 -37.22 -6.95
C ARG A 6 -3.15 -36.03 -7.86
N TYR A 7 -2.41 -35.04 -7.37
CA TYR A 7 -2.01 -33.89 -8.19
C TYR A 7 -1.03 -34.28 -9.30
N ALA A 8 -0.05 -35.16 -9.02
CA ALA A 8 0.88 -35.64 -10.04
C ALA A 8 0.19 -36.45 -11.15
N GLN A 9 -0.81 -37.27 -10.80
CA GLN A 9 -1.62 -38.00 -11.78
C GLN A 9 -2.49 -37.04 -12.61
N ALA A 10 -3.14 -36.08 -11.97
CA ALA A 10 -3.94 -35.06 -12.64
C ALA A 10 -3.09 -34.22 -13.62
N GLU A 11 -1.87 -33.85 -13.21
CA GLU A 11 -0.92 -33.10 -14.04
C GLU A 11 -0.52 -33.89 -15.28
N HIS A 12 -0.21 -35.18 -15.13
CA HIS A 12 0.13 -36.05 -16.25
C HIS A 12 -1.01 -36.14 -17.28
N HIS A 13 -2.25 -36.37 -16.82
CA HIS A 13 -3.41 -36.45 -17.70
C HIS A 13 -3.70 -35.12 -18.41
N LEU A 14 -3.60 -34.00 -17.70
CA LEU A 14 -3.84 -32.67 -18.24
C LEU A 14 -2.75 -32.24 -19.23
N LYS A 15 -1.47 -32.55 -18.97
CA LYS A 15 -0.37 -32.35 -19.92
C LYS A 15 -0.62 -33.11 -21.22
N SER A 16 -0.98 -34.40 -21.14
CA SER A 16 -1.30 -35.20 -22.33
C SER A 16 -2.51 -34.66 -23.10
N ALA A 17 -3.52 -34.12 -22.40
CA ALA A 17 -4.67 -33.48 -23.05
C ALA A 17 -4.28 -32.20 -23.79
N VAL A 18 -3.43 -31.35 -23.19
CA VAL A 18 -2.89 -30.13 -23.82
C VAL A 18 -1.97 -30.46 -24.99
N GLU A 19 -1.18 -31.54 -24.90
CA GLU A 19 -0.33 -31.99 -26.02
C GLU A 19 -1.16 -32.44 -27.23
N LYS A 20 -2.30 -33.10 -27.00
CA LYS A 20 -3.22 -33.56 -28.06
C LYS A 20 -4.01 -32.42 -28.69
N ASP A 21 -4.34 -31.40 -27.92
CA ASP A 21 -5.02 -30.20 -28.41
C ASP A 21 -4.49 -28.94 -27.69
N PRO A 22 -3.38 -28.36 -28.18
CA PRO A 22 -2.78 -27.15 -27.61
C PRO A 22 -3.68 -25.91 -27.75
N GLY A 23 -4.70 -26.00 -28.60
CA GLY A 23 -5.71 -24.98 -28.84
C GLY A 23 -6.75 -24.91 -27.72
N ASN A 24 -7.00 -26.02 -27.02
CA ASN A 24 -8.14 -26.21 -26.14
C ASN A 24 -8.09 -25.33 -24.88
N LEU A 25 -9.00 -24.37 -24.78
CA LEU A 25 -9.08 -23.47 -23.62
C LEU A 25 -9.44 -24.20 -22.32
N TRP A 26 -10.24 -25.27 -22.40
CA TRP A 26 -10.66 -26.02 -21.22
C TRP A 26 -9.51 -26.82 -20.61
N TYR A 27 -8.64 -27.42 -21.45
CA TYR A 27 -7.47 -28.15 -20.98
C TYR A 27 -6.40 -27.21 -20.41
N LEU A 28 -6.19 -26.07 -21.08
CA LEU A 28 -5.28 -25.03 -20.59
C LEU A 28 -5.75 -24.42 -19.26
N ASP A 29 -7.04 -24.12 -19.10
CA ASP A 29 -7.59 -23.59 -17.84
C ASP A 29 -7.56 -24.62 -16.70
N ALA A 30 -7.85 -25.90 -16.99
CA ALA A 30 -7.76 -26.96 -16.00
C ALA A 30 -6.31 -27.18 -15.52
N LEU A 31 -5.34 -27.21 -16.43
CA LEU A 31 -3.92 -27.33 -16.10
C LEU A 31 -3.40 -26.09 -15.37
N TYR A 32 -3.85 -24.90 -15.76
CA TYR A 32 -3.59 -23.63 -15.07
C TYR A 32 -4.08 -23.63 -13.62
N ASN A 33 -5.32 -24.07 -13.38
CA ASN A 33 -5.88 -24.15 -12.03
C ASN A 33 -5.17 -25.19 -11.16
N LEU A 34 -4.72 -26.31 -11.76
CA LEU A 34 -3.91 -27.30 -11.06
C LEU A 34 -2.58 -26.70 -10.56
N TYR A 35 -1.85 -25.99 -11.43
CA TYR A 35 -0.58 -25.36 -11.03
C TYR A 35 -0.76 -24.26 -9.98
N LYS A 36 -1.89 -23.54 -9.99
CA LYS A 36 -2.25 -22.61 -8.91
C LYS A 36 -2.45 -23.29 -7.56
N ILE A 37 -3.01 -24.49 -7.54
CA ILE A 37 -3.21 -25.27 -6.31
C ILE A 37 -1.88 -25.85 -5.81
N GLN A 38 -0.98 -26.21 -6.73
CA GLN A 38 0.35 -26.72 -6.43
C GLN A 38 1.38 -25.63 -6.07
N ASN A 39 1.01 -24.34 -6.13
CA ASN A 39 1.93 -23.19 -6.03
C ASN A 39 3.12 -23.28 -7.00
N ASN A 40 2.92 -23.89 -8.17
CA ASN A 40 3.94 -23.95 -9.21
C ASN A 40 3.89 -22.67 -10.05
N GLU A 41 4.64 -21.66 -9.59
CA GLU A 41 4.67 -20.29 -10.14
C GLU A 41 5.01 -20.25 -11.62
N LEU A 42 6.13 -20.87 -12.01
CA LEU A 42 6.66 -20.82 -13.39
C LEU A 42 5.64 -21.37 -14.39
N GLU A 43 5.08 -22.55 -14.11
CA GLU A 43 4.13 -23.17 -15.03
C GLU A 43 2.76 -22.50 -15.03
N ALA A 44 2.31 -21.98 -13.87
CA ALA A 44 1.06 -21.23 -13.80
C ALA A 44 1.14 -19.95 -14.63
N ILE A 45 2.25 -19.20 -14.55
CA ILE A 45 2.48 -17.99 -15.34
C ILE A 45 2.53 -18.31 -16.83
N ARG A 46 3.32 -19.33 -17.22
CA ARG A 46 3.46 -19.74 -18.63
C ARG A 46 2.11 -20.07 -19.28
N LEU A 47 1.26 -20.83 -18.59
CA LEU A 47 -0.09 -21.14 -19.10
C LEU A 47 -1.02 -19.93 -19.08
N GLY A 48 -0.92 -19.08 -18.05
CA GLY A 48 -1.67 -17.84 -17.96
C GLY A 48 -1.37 -16.90 -19.13
N GLU A 49 -0.10 -16.78 -19.54
CA GLU A 49 0.34 -16.02 -20.72
C GLU A 49 -0.25 -16.59 -22.01
N GLN A 50 -0.21 -17.91 -22.19
CA GLN A 50 -0.82 -18.58 -23.35
C GLN A 50 -2.35 -18.35 -23.42
N LEU A 51 -3.04 -18.39 -22.28
CA LEU A 51 -4.48 -18.10 -22.19
C LEU A 51 -4.77 -16.62 -22.49
N ALA A 52 -3.94 -15.71 -21.98
CA ALA A 52 -4.05 -14.26 -22.16
C ALA A 52 -3.86 -13.81 -23.62
N GLN A 53 -3.06 -14.54 -24.41
CA GLN A 53 -2.93 -14.32 -25.86
C GLN A 53 -4.23 -14.64 -26.61
N LYS A 54 -5.05 -15.57 -26.10
CA LYS A 54 -6.26 -16.04 -26.80
C LYS A 54 -7.49 -15.18 -26.54
N HIS A 55 -7.63 -14.58 -25.34
CA HIS A 55 -8.77 -13.72 -25.03
C HIS A 55 -8.50 -12.77 -23.87
N TYR A 56 -9.00 -11.52 -23.97
CA TYR A 56 -8.76 -10.45 -22.98
C TYR A 56 -9.21 -10.81 -21.56
N ARG A 57 -10.27 -11.62 -21.41
CA ARG A 57 -10.76 -12.10 -20.10
C ARG A 57 -9.71 -12.88 -19.31
N TYR A 58 -8.78 -13.56 -20.00
CA TYR A 58 -7.68 -14.25 -19.33
C TYR A 58 -6.55 -13.31 -18.94
N LYS A 59 -6.44 -12.12 -19.55
CA LYS A 59 -5.50 -11.08 -19.10
C LYS A 59 -5.86 -10.61 -17.68
N GLU A 60 -7.14 -10.41 -17.36
CA GLU A 60 -7.55 -10.06 -15.99
C GLU A 60 -7.22 -11.15 -14.96
N ASN A 61 -7.34 -12.43 -15.35
CA ASN A 61 -6.92 -13.54 -14.50
C ASN A 61 -5.40 -13.60 -14.33
N LEU A 62 -4.65 -13.32 -15.40
CA LEU A 62 -3.18 -13.27 -15.39
C LEU A 62 -2.65 -12.10 -14.55
N VAL A 63 -3.33 -10.95 -14.54
CA VAL A 63 -3.02 -9.83 -13.64
C VAL A 63 -3.02 -10.29 -12.17
N GLN A 64 -4.07 -10.99 -11.75
CA GLN A 64 -4.18 -11.49 -10.37
C GLN A 64 -3.13 -12.55 -10.06
N LEU A 65 -2.78 -13.36 -11.05
CA LEU A 65 -1.76 -14.39 -10.93
C LEU A 65 -0.37 -13.78 -10.72
N TYR A 66 0.02 -12.82 -11.56
CA TYR A 66 1.27 -12.09 -11.39
C TYR A 66 1.34 -11.43 -10.01
N ALA A 67 0.25 -10.82 -9.55
CA ALA A 67 0.20 -10.24 -8.21
C ALA A 67 0.33 -11.27 -7.08
N ARG A 68 -0.28 -12.46 -7.21
CA ARG A 68 -0.14 -13.56 -6.23
C ARG A 68 1.32 -13.99 -6.06
N TYR A 69 2.05 -14.03 -7.16
CA TYR A 69 3.48 -14.37 -7.18
C TYR A 69 4.39 -13.15 -7.09
N GLN A 70 3.85 -12.01 -6.64
CA GLN A 70 4.59 -10.77 -6.42
C GLN A 70 5.33 -10.21 -7.65
N ASN A 71 4.96 -10.66 -8.85
CA ASN A 71 5.41 -10.11 -10.11
C ASN A 71 4.57 -8.86 -10.47
N TYR A 72 4.64 -7.85 -9.61
CA TYR A 72 3.80 -6.66 -9.71
C TYR A 72 4.04 -5.84 -10.97
N LYS A 73 5.28 -5.84 -11.49
CA LYS A 73 5.65 -5.14 -12.72
C LYS A 73 4.87 -5.68 -13.92
N GLU A 74 4.84 -6.99 -14.10
CA GLU A 74 4.06 -7.59 -15.20
C GLU A 74 2.55 -7.48 -14.97
N ALA A 75 2.09 -7.53 -13.71
CA ALA A 75 0.68 -7.27 -13.38
C ALA A 75 0.25 -5.86 -13.81
N ILE A 76 1.07 -4.85 -13.54
CA ILE A 76 0.79 -3.44 -13.92
C ILE A 76 0.83 -3.28 -15.44
N ARG A 77 1.85 -3.81 -16.12
CA ARG A 77 1.94 -3.76 -17.59
C ARG A 77 0.69 -4.31 -18.26
N LEU A 78 0.17 -5.42 -17.75
CA LEU A 78 -1.03 -6.06 -18.29
C LEU A 78 -2.31 -5.27 -18.00
N LEU A 79 -2.37 -4.54 -16.88
CA LEU A 79 -3.46 -3.60 -16.59
C LEU A 79 -3.49 -2.43 -17.57
N ASP A 80 -2.33 -1.92 -17.97
CA ASP A 80 -2.24 -0.84 -18.96
C ASP A 80 -2.65 -1.31 -20.36
N GLU A 81 -2.24 -2.52 -20.75
CA GLU A 81 -2.70 -3.15 -22.00
C GLU A 81 -4.22 -3.38 -22.01
N LEU A 82 -4.80 -3.73 -20.86
CA LEU A 82 -6.25 -3.85 -20.70
C LEU A 82 -6.97 -2.50 -20.80
N ASP A 83 -6.42 -1.43 -20.24
CA ASP A 83 -6.99 -0.08 -20.36
C ASP A 83 -6.88 0.47 -21.79
N GLN A 84 -5.82 0.14 -22.53
CA GLN A 84 -5.69 0.48 -23.96
C GLN A 84 -6.73 -0.23 -24.83
N THR A 85 -7.09 -1.46 -24.49
CA THR A 85 -8.01 -2.29 -25.29
C THR A 85 -9.48 -2.13 -24.91
N LEU A 86 -9.77 -1.96 -23.61
CA LEU A 86 -11.13 -1.94 -23.06
C LEU A 86 -11.53 -0.55 -22.53
N GLY A 87 -10.62 0.42 -22.55
CA GLY A 87 -10.80 1.72 -21.91
C GLY A 87 -10.49 1.68 -20.41
N ALA A 88 -10.41 2.87 -19.81
CA ALA A 88 -10.08 3.02 -18.40
C ALA A 88 -11.12 2.35 -17.49
N SER A 89 -10.65 1.60 -16.48
CA SER A 89 -11.50 1.03 -15.43
C SER A 89 -11.05 1.48 -14.05
N THR A 90 -12.02 1.86 -13.21
CA THR A 90 -11.79 2.18 -11.79
C THR A 90 -11.18 0.98 -11.05
N GLN A 91 -11.62 -0.25 -11.38
CA GLN A 91 -11.08 -1.47 -10.77
C GLN A 91 -9.62 -1.70 -11.16
N ARG A 92 -9.28 -1.55 -12.45
CA ARG A 92 -7.90 -1.70 -12.93
C ARG A 92 -6.99 -0.60 -12.39
N LYS A 93 -7.51 0.63 -12.25
CA LYS A 93 -6.82 1.73 -11.57
C LYS A 93 -6.50 1.39 -10.11
N GLN A 94 -7.46 0.85 -9.35
CA GLN A 94 -7.22 0.41 -7.97
C GLN A 94 -6.20 -0.72 -7.87
N GLN A 95 -6.26 -1.69 -8.79
CA GLN A 95 -5.30 -2.80 -8.86
C GLN A 95 -3.87 -2.29 -9.12
N ARG A 96 -3.69 -1.36 -10.07
CA ARG A 96 -2.38 -0.72 -10.31
C ARG A 96 -1.85 -0.05 -9.05
N ILE A 97 -2.67 0.82 -8.43
CA ILE A 97 -2.29 1.53 -7.20
C ILE A 97 -1.82 0.54 -6.13
N ARG A 98 -2.56 -0.55 -5.91
CA ARG A 98 -2.21 -1.60 -4.94
C ARG A 98 -0.89 -2.29 -5.30
N TYR A 99 -0.70 -2.68 -6.56
CA TYR A 99 0.50 -3.40 -6.98
C TYR A 99 1.75 -2.51 -6.99
N THR A 100 1.62 -1.23 -7.35
CA THR A 100 2.70 -0.24 -7.23
C THR A 100 3.13 -0.08 -5.78
N MET A 101 2.19 0.00 -4.82
CA MET A 101 2.55 0.03 -3.39
C MET A 101 3.28 -1.23 -2.94
N LEU A 102 2.79 -2.41 -3.32
CA LEU A 102 3.42 -3.68 -2.94
C LEU A 102 4.80 -3.90 -3.59
N MET A 103 5.00 -3.39 -4.80
CA MET A 103 6.29 -3.37 -5.49
C MET A 103 7.28 -2.45 -4.76
N ASN A 104 6.87 -1.23 -4.42
CA ASN A 104 7.71 -0.27 -3.72
C ASN A 104 8.06 -0.73 -2.29
N VAL A 105 7.17 -1.47 -1.61
CA VAL A 105 7.48 -2.09 -0.31
C VAL A 105 8.54 -3.19 -0.46
N LYS A 106 8.53 -3.95 -1.56
CA LYS A 106 9.56 -4.96 -1.86
C LYS A 106 10.91 -4.31 -2.20
N ASP A 107 10.89 -3.24 -3.00
CA ASP A 107 12.10 -2.51 -3.36
C ASP A 107 12.71 -1.76 -2.16
N ASN A 108 11.88 -1.23 -1.26
CA ASN A 108 12.31 -0.65 0.03
C ASN A 108 12.76 -1.69 1.06
N ALA A 109 12.38 -2.97 0.91
CA ALA A 109 12.88 -4.04 1.76
C ALA A 109 14.30 -4.49 1.37
N GLU A 110 14.80 -4.10 0.19
CA GLU A 110 16.09 -4.56 -0.33
C GLU A 110 17.18 -3.48 -0.44
N LYS A 111 16.90 -2.16 -0.35
CA LYS A 111 17.96 -1.13 -0.32
C LYS A 111 17.66 0.12 0.53
N PRO A 112 18.68 0.75 1.15
CA PRO A 112 18.52 1.94 1.98
C PRO A 112 18.18 3.16 1.12
N VAL A 113 17.30 3.98 1.67
CA VAL A 113 16.68 5.18 1.10
C VAL A 113 17.72 6.22 0.66
N ALA A 114 17.60 6.69 -0.58
CA ALA A 114 18.06 8.00 -1.01
C ALA A 114 17.06 8.58 -2.02
N GLU A 115 16.52 9.75 -1.67
CA GLU A 115 15.71 10.66 -2.50
C GLU A 115 16.47 10.98 -3.79
N GLU A 116 15.89 11.25 -4.96
CA GLU A 116 14.89 12.26 -5.34
C GLU A 116 14.76 12.06 -6.87
N ASP A 117 13.55 12.01 -7.47
CA ASP A 117 13.25 12.78 -8.70
C ASP A 117 11.83 12.57 -9.22
N LYS A 118 11.39 13.61 -9.93
CA LYS A 118 10.02 14.00 -10.26
C LYS A 118 9.31 13.05 -11.23
N GLU A 119 8.12 12.58 -10.85
CA GLU A 119 7.05 12.32 -11.83
C GLU A 119 5.66 12.54 -11.23
N LYS A 120 5.03 13.64 -11.63
CA LYS A 120 3.65 13.98 -11.28
C LYS A 120 2.69 13.04 -12.01
N GLN A 121 2.30 11.94 -11.38
CA GLN A 121 0.96 11.36 -11.54
C GLN A 121 0.54 10.47 -10.35
N HIS A 122 -0.11 11.12 -9.39
CA HIS A 122 -1.01 10.61 -8.34
C HIS A 122 -0.45 9.54 -7.38
N ASN A 123 0.56 9.93 -6.61
CA ASN A 123 0.86 9.27 -5.34
C ASN A 123 -0.36 9.43 -4.40
N PRO A 124 -0.92 8.36 -3.84
CA PRO A 124 -1.99 8.45 -2.83
C PRO A 124 -1.62 9.38 -1.67
N LEU A 125 -0.34 9.48 -1.32
CA LEU A 125 0.14 10.42 -0.30
C LEU A 125 0.01 11.88 -0.76
N ASP A 126 0.15 12.19 -2.06
CA ASP A 126 -0.07 13.55 -2.58
C ASP A 126 -1.55 13.92 -2.51
N ALA A 127 -2.45 12.98 -2.82
CA ALA A 127 -3.88 13.19 -2.71
C ALA A 127 -4.31 13.36 -1.23
N ILE A 128 -3.73 12.57 -0.33
CA ILE A 128 -3.92 12.71 1.11
C ILE A 128 -3.39 14.07 1.58
N GLN A 129 -2.19 14.44 1.18
CA GLN A 129 -1.58 15.72 1.54
C GLN A 129 -2.41 16.89 1.01
N ALA A 130 -2.84 16.86 -0.25
CA ALA A 130 -3.68 17.92 -0.83
C ALA A 130 -5.01 18.07 -0.07
N ARG A 131 -5.61 16.97 0.39
CA ARG A 131 -6.84 17.03 1.19
C ARG A 131 -6.58 17.53 2.62
N ILE A 132 -5.47 17.14 3.24
CA ILE A 132 -4.99 17.70 4.51
C ILE A 132 -4.82 19.23 4.34
N ASP A 133 -4.11 19.68 3.31
CA ASP A 133 -3.90 21.10 3.04
C ASP A 133 -5.24 21.84 2.83
N GLY A 134 -6.19 21.20 2.14
CA GLY A 134 -7.55 21.71 1.98
C GLY A 134 -8.27 21.96 3.31
N TYR A 135 -8.26 20.98 4.22
CA TYR A 135 -8.85 21.13 5.55
C TYR A 135 -8.10 22.16 6.40
N GLN A 136 -6.77 22.23 6.30
CA GLN A 136 -5.97 23.23 7.02
C GLN A 136 -6.29 24.64 6.56
N ASN A 137 -6.37 24.87 5.24
CA ASN A 137 -6.72 26.17 4.66
C ASN A 137 -8.14 26.60 5.01
N ALA A 138 -9.08 25.65 5.07
CA ALA A 138 -10.43 25.89 5.53
C ALA A 138 -10.55 26.04 7.06
N SER A 139 -9.48 25.76 7.82
CA SER A 139 -9.50 25.61 9.28
C SER A 139 -10.59 24.64 9.79
N ASP A 140 -10.98 23.68 8.96
CA ASP A 140 -11.97 22.67 9.30
C ASP A 140 -11.29 21.51 10.04
N TYR A 141 -11.04 21.74 11.33
CA TYR A 141 -10.38 20.76 12.20
C TYR A 141 -11.27 19.55 12.52
N ASN A 142 -12.60 19.71 12.52
CA ASN A 142 -13.51 18.59 12.74
C ASN A 142 -13.51 17.64 11.53
N GLY A 143 -13.64 18.17 10.31
CA GLY A 143 -13.51 17.41 9.08
C GLY A 143 -12.13 16.77 8.92
N MET A 144 -11.07 17.52 9.26
CA MET A 144 -9.71 16.98 9.31
C MET A 144 -9.60 15.77 10.24
N LEU A 145 -10.19 15.84 11.44
CA LEU A 145 -10.09 14.76 12.42
C LEU A 145 -10.80 13.48 11.94
N VAL A 146 -11.97 13.61 11.31
CA VAL A 146 -12.66 12.46 10.69
C VAL A 146 -11.78 11.87 9.59
N TYR A 147 -11.33 12.71 8.66
CA TYR A 147 -10.53 12.26 7.53
C TYR A 147 -9.20 11.62 7.92
N ILE A 148 -8.46 12.20 8.88
CA ILE A 148 -7.18 11.65 9.30
C ILE A 148 -7.33 10.30 10.02
N ASN A 149 -8.47 10.06 10.68
CA ASN A 149 -8.76 8.74 11.26
C ASN A 149 -8.97 7.69 10.15
N GLU A 150 -9.71 8.02 9.09
CA GLU A 150 -9.86 7.14 7.90
C GLU A 150 -8.50 6.85 7.24
N VAL A 151 -7.63 7.86 7.15
CA VAL A 151 -6.26 7.69 6.64
C VAL A 151 -5.48 6.74 7.54
N LEU A 152 -5.58 6.85 8.87
CA LEU A 152 -4.88 5.97 9.80
C LEU A 152 -5.39 4.52 9.77
N GLU A 153 -6.64 4.26 9.38
CA GLU A 153 -7.12 2.90 9.14
C GLU A 153 -6.37 2.21 7.99
N THR A 154 -5.94 2.97 7.00
CA THR A 154 -5.23 2.47 5.82
C THR A 154 -3.71 2.61 5.90
N TYR A 155 -3.21 3.55 6.71
CA TYR A 155 -1.79 3.84 6.92
C TYR A 155 -1.42 3.90 8.42
N PRO A 156 -1.61 2.81 9.19
CA PRO A 156 -1.58 2.82 10.66
C PRO A 156 -0.19 2.96 11.28
N SER A 157 0.89 2.86 10.49
CA SER A 157 2.27 2.95 10.97
C SER A 157 2.99 4.22 10.51
N GLN A 158 2.27 5.18 9.93
CA GLN A 158 2.87 6.41 9.40
C GLN A 158 2.86 7.52 10.46
N SER A 159 4.03 7.79 11.05
CA SER A 159 4.23 8.82 12.08
C SER A 159 3.60 10.17 11.72
N LYS A 160 3.78 10.64 10.48
CA LYS A 160 3.26 11.91 9.98
C LYS A 160 1.73 12.05 10.16
N PHE A 161 0.95 10.98 10.01
CA PHE A 161 -0.50 11.06 10.15
C PHE A 161 -0.95 11.11 11.61
N TYR A 162 -0.22 10.47 12.52
CA TYR A 162 -0.42 10.66 13.95
C TYR A 162 -0.04 12.07 14.41
N TYR A 163 1.02 12.66 13.84
CA TYR A 163 1.35 14.07 14.06
C TYR A 163 0.20 15.00 13.60
N VAL A 164 -0.33 14.81 12.38
CA VAL A 164 -1.47 15.60 11.87
C VAL A 164 -2.69 15.45 12.77
N LYS A 165 -3.01 14.22 13.22
CA LYS A 165 -4.09 13.96 14.17
C LYS A 165 -3.88 14.70 15.48
N GLY A 166 -2.68 14.59 16.07
CA GLY A 166 -2.31 15.26 17.30
C GLY A 166 -2.42 16.79 17.23
N LYS A 167 -1.86 17.39 16.18
CA LYS A 167 -1.96 18.83 15.92
C LYS A 167 -3.41 19.29 15.76
N THR A 168 -4.21 18.53 15.01
CA THR A 168 -5.65 18.80 14.83
C THR A 168 -6.41 18.76 16.15
N LEU A 169 -6.15 17.73 16.98
CA LEU A 169 -6.75 17.60 18.31
C LEU A 169 -6.36 18.75 19.25
N ASN A 170 -5.12 19.24 19.18
CA ASN A 170 -4.70 20.44 19.91
C ASN A 170 -5.50 21.68 19.49
N ARG A 171 -5.79 21.84 18.19
CA ARG A 171 -6.63 22.96 17.69
C ARG A 171 -8.10 22.82 18.10
N LEU A 172 -8.56 21.60 18.38
CA LEU A 172 -9.89 21.30 18.92
C LEU A 172 -9.94 21.31 20.46
N GLU A 173 -8.88 21.77 21.14
CA GLU A 173 -8.75 21.78 22.61
C GLU A 173 -8.83 20.39 23.27
N LYS A 174 -8.72 19.31 22.47
CA LYS A 174 -8.70 17.92 22.94
C LYS A 174 -7.27 17.49 23.32
N HIS A 175 -6.67 18.22 24.25
CA HIS A 175 -5.24 18.12 24.54
C HIS A 175 -4.79 16.75 25.05
N THR A 176 -5.64 16.02 25.79
CA THR A 176 -5.32 14.67 26.26
C THR A 176 -5.19 13.69 25.08
N GLU A 177 -6.13 13.72 24.15
CA GLU A 177 -6.10 12.89 22.94
C GLU A 177 -4.95 13.31 22.01
N ALA A 178 -4.68 14.63 21.94
CA ALA A 178 -3.57 15.17 21.19
C ALA A 178 -2.23 14.61 21.68
N ALA A 179 -1.99 14.64 23.00
CA ALA A 179 -0.77 14.12 23.59
C ALA A 179 -0.59 12.62 23.28
N ALA A 180 -1.64 11.82 23.42
CA ALA A 180 -1.58 10.39 23.10
C ALA A 180 -1.24 10.14 21.62
N ALA A 181 -1.90 10.85 20.69
CA ALA A 181 -1.62 10.70 19.26
C ALA A 181 -0.18 11.14 18.91
N LEU A 182 0.33 12.20 19.52
CA LEU A 182 1.69 12.68 19.29
C LEU A 182 2.76 11.74 19.88
N GLU A 183 2.49 11.11 21.03
CA GLU A 183 3.37 10.07 21.58
C GLU A 183 3.41 8.85 20.63
N THR A 184 2.25 8.41 20.11
CA THR A 184 2.22 7.38 19.06
C THR A 184 2.95 7.80 17.79
N ALA A 185 2.94 9.09 17.43
CA ALA A 185 3.73 9.60 16.31
C ALA A 185 5.23 9.38 16.53
N LEU A 186 5.74 9.59 17.76
CA LEU A 186 7.14 9.30 18.09
C LEU A 186 7.45 7.80 18.03
N ASP A 187 6.52 6.94 18.47
CA ASP A 187 6.72 5.48 18.45
C ASP A 187 6.93 4.93 17.03
N PHE A 188 6.27 5.54 16.04
CA PHE A 188 6.39 5.17 14.62
C PHE A 188 7.45 5.98 13.86
N LEU A 189 8.11 6.95 14.50
CA LEU A 189 9.06 7.83 13.83
C LEU A 189 10.39 7.10 13.59
N VAL A 190 10.87 7.13 12.35
CA VAL A 190 12.17 6.57 11.97
C VAL A 190 12.96 7.64 11.23
N ASP A 191 14.12 8.02 11.77
CA ASP A 191 15.12 8.89 11.15
C ASP A 191 14.61 10.20 10.48
N ASP A 192 13.66 10.89 11.12
CA ASP A 192 13.19 12.21 10.69
C ASP A 192 13.27 13.24 11.83
N PRO A 193 14.46 13.85 12.05
CA PRO A 193 14.68 14.82 13.12
C PRO A 193 13.83 16.09 12.99
N ALA A 194 13.42 16.46 11.78
CA ALA A 194 12.62 17.65 11.55
C ALA A 194 11.17 17.42 12.02
N LEU A 195 10.58 16.28 11.65
CA LEU A 195 9.27 15.88 12.14
C LEU A 195 9.31 15.65 13.66
N GLU A 196 10.38 15.03 14.18
CA GLU A 196 10.59 14.83 15.62
C GLU A 196 10.48 16.15 16.41
N ASP A 197 11.20 17.20 15.95
CA ASP A 197 11.18 18.53 16.58
C ASP A 197 9.77 19.14 16.56
N THR A 198 9.05 19.01 15.44
CA THR A 198 7.67 19.52 15.35
C THR A 198 6.70 18.76 16.26
N ILE A 199 6.86 17.45 16.41
CA ILE A 199 6.08 16.63 17.35
C ILE A 199 6.34 17.08 18.78
N TYR A 200 7.61 17.32 19.16
CA TYR A 200 7.93 17.83 20.49
C TYR A 200 7.30 19.19 20.79
N ARG A 201 7.27 20.11 19.82
CA ARG A 201 6.59 21.41 19.99
C ARG A 201 5.09 21.27 20.24
N GLU A 202 4.41 20.40 19.49
CA GLU A 202 2.97 20.16 19.69
C GLU A 202 2.70 19.38 20.99
N LEU A 203 3.61 18.50 21.44
CA LEU A 203 3.54 17.85 22.76
C LEU A 203 3.67 18.86 23.89
N VAL A 204 4.62 19.80 23.77
CA VAL A 204 4.77 20.89 24.74
C VAL A 204 3.51 21.74 24.81
N ALA A 205 2.89 22.06 23.66
CA ALA A 205 1.64 22.81 23.63
C ALA A 205 0.50 22.04 24.32
N ALA A 206 0.33 20.74 24.00
CA ALA A 206 -0.68 19.87 24.62
C ALA A 206 -0.48 19.78 26.14
N TYR A 207 0.74 19.47 26.58
CA TYR A 207 1.04 19.30 28.00
C TYR A 207 1.00 20.60 28.80
N LYS A 208 1.29 21.74 28.15
CA LYS A 208 1.11 23.06 28.76
C LYS A 208 -0.37 23.35 29.02
N ALA A 209 -1.24 23.07 28.04
CA ALA A 209 -2.69 23.23 28.21
C ALA A 209 -3.26 22.29 29.28
N LEU A 210 -2.65 21.11 29.46
CA LEU A 210 -3.01 20.15 30.51
C LEU A 210 -2.39 20.44 31.89
N GLY A 211 -1.57 21.49 32.03
CA GLY A 211 -0.87 21.80 33.29
C GLY A 211 0.18 20.76 33.71
N LYS A 212 0.69 19.94 32.79
CA LYS A 212 1.67 18.88 33.05
C LYS A 212 3.10 19.40 32.97
N THR A 213 3.52 20.19 33.95
CA THR A 213 4.81 20.92 33.95
C THR A 213 6.04 20.02 33.79
N GLU A 214 6.04 18.79 34.35
CA GLU A 214 7.15 17.85 34.16
C GLU A 214 7.32 17.44 32.70
N LYS A 215 6.23 17.03 32.05
CA LYS A 215 6.21 16.64 30.63
C LYS A 215 6.57 17.82 29.73
N VAL A 216 6.11 19.03 30.05
CA VAL A 216 6.53 20.26 29.35
C VAL A 216 8.05 20.40 29.41
N ARG A 217 8.67 20.29 30.60
CA ARG A 217 10.12 20.39 30.74
C ARG A 217 10.87 19.28 30.01
N GLU A 218 10.35 18.06 30.05
CA GLU A 218 10.93 16.91 29.37
C GLU A 218 11.03 17.15 27.86
N TYR A 219 9.89 17.39 27.19
CA TYR A 219 9.88 17.56 25.74
C TYR A 219 10.52 18.87 25.30
N SER A 220 10.43 19.95 26.09
CA SER A 220 11.12 21.20 25.76
C SER A 220 12.64 21.04 25.66
N LYS A 221 13.24 20.13 26.42
CA LYS A 221 14.69 19.85 26.34
C LYS A 221 15.08 19.04 25.10
N LYS A 222 14.13 18.32 24.51
CA LYS A 222 14.35 17.48 23.32
C LYS A 222 14.22 18.26 22.01
N ILE A 223 13.52 19.41 22.05
CA ILE A 223 13.47 20.36 20.94
C ILE A 223 14.89 20.85 20.66
N LYS A 224 15.39 20.58 19.46
CA LYS A 224 16.70 21.10 19.05
C LYS A 224 16.49 22.55 18.64
N SER A 225 17.09 23.48 19.39
CA SER A 225 17.24 24.85 18.90
C SER A 225 18.12 24.79 17.66
N ASN A 226 17.53 24.92 16.47
CA ASN A 226 18.32 25.22 15.28
C ASN A 226 18.76 26.70 15.42
N PRO A 227 20.06 27.01 15.58
CA PRO A 227 20.56 28.37 15.41
C PRO A 227 20.41 28.86 13.97
#